data_AF-A0A4Q6A5K7-F1
#
_entry.id   AF-A0A4Q6A5K7-F1
#
_cell.length_a   1.000
_cell.length_b   1.000
_cell.length_c   1.000
_cell.angle_alpha   90.00
_cell.angle_beta   90.00
_cell.angle_gamma   90.00
#
_symmetry.space_group_name_H-M   'P 1'
#
loop_
_entity.id
_entity.type
_entity.pdbx_description
1 polymer ?
#
loop_
_entity_poly.entity_id
_entity_poly.type
_entity_poly.pdbx_seq_one_letter_code
_entity_poly.pdbx_strand_id
1 'polypeptide(L)'
;VIPNGITSTIYVNMAAHCRSLTMNSGGTANTLSINAGQSLTVTNGITLGAGTGSGDNKTLSVNTGTLSAGWLTMTATGGSNRQTRLSVSTGTVNIDGNISMGANNYFNFSSTGTLNIEGNIVGGTLNPSTGTVNFRGSQSQVITGSGTSNFYNVTINKDAASQTVTNSGNAITVGGSLTINTGTFHLNATDANSTISGNLVINPAGRLTHNVNWDLSGRLLSIEGNIDIDGVFDYSVRSHVQMAGSGTKYVRTGSAAGSAFSILTLTTGNYLASGELNINDNFWPMFSTSGSFRTNGNTVNANAALLTAGGTVYVDGGTLNVSGGLYTGTGVAGSLNISSGTLNTDFFNMGDGTVAGYVTQSGGTFNITGNVTINTSSVFTCSNSPAINVGGNWVSNNNGGFVPGSSVLTFNSTASDQYIQGSASTQSFSTINVNKTGRTLHVSGSATTLNISRLNINQGTFNAGTATTMNVSGNWMNNGSYTQASARVVFNGTALQTISGSSLTTFHQVTVNNGAGINLSGIDAAISGADIPEIIFFKNQAMAKFEDLLSLDYLDGISVSETTRFGKVYDGINQVAKKENADFIVMGSHGASGFHEM
;
A
#
# COMPACT_ATOMS: atom_id res chain seq x y z
N VAL A 1 46.05 -30.85 29.05
CA VAL A 1 45.38 -30.46 30.32
C VAL A 1 46.12 -29.26 30.89
N ILE A 2 45.40 -28.24 31.33
CA ILE A 2 45.94 -27.08 32.07
C ILE A 2 45.60 -27.31 33.55
N PRO A 3 46.58 -27.64 34.40
CA PRO A 3 46.33 -27.90 35.81
C PRO A 3 46.00 -26.62 36.59
N ASN A 4 45.37 -26.77 37.76
CA ASN A 4 45.25 -25.67 38.71
C ASN A 4 46.64 -25.23 39.21
N GLY A 5 46.81 -23.95 39.56
CA GLY A 5 48.08 -23.39 40.03
C GLY A 5 48.91 -22.66 38.95
N ILE A 6 48.56 -22.78 37.66
CA ILE A 6 49.20 -22.01 36.58
C ILE A 6 48.58 -20.62 36.48
N THR A 7 49.31 -19.59 36.92
CA THR A 7 48.84 -18.18 36.91
C THR A 7 49.26 -17.41 35.66
N SER A 8 50.31 -17.85 34.96
CA SER A 8 50.75 -17.23 33.70
C SER A 8 49.79 -17.53 32.55
N THR A 9 49.60 -16.58 31.63
CA THR A 9 48.88 -16.84 30.38
C THR A 9 49.64 -17.86 29.53
N ILE A 10 48.94 -18.93 29.12
CA ILE A 10 49.44 -19.90 28.16
C ILE A 10 49.10 -19.38 26.76
N TYR A 11 50.08 -19.33 25.87
CA TYR A 11 49.87 -18.90 24.48
C TYR A 11 49.96 -20.09 23.53
N VAL A 12 48.96 -20.21 22.65
CA VAL A 12 49.08 -21.02 21.44
C VAL A 12 49.95 -20.23 20.47
N ASN A 13 51.19 -20.68 20.26
CA ASN A 13 52.22 -19.97 19.50
C ASN A 13 52.50 -20.57 18.10
N MET A 14 51.81 -21.66 17.77
CA MET A 14 51.78 -22.29 16.44
C MET A 14 50.40 -22.93 16.24
N ALA A 15 50.08 -23.33 15.01
CA ALA A 15 48.92 -24.19 14.77
C ALA A 15 49.04 -25.48 15.60
N ALA A 16 48.13 -25.63 16.57
CA ALA A 16 48.18 -26.70 17.56
C ALA A 16 46.97 -27.63 17.40
N HIS A 17 47.22 -28.93 17.59
CA HIS A 17 46.19 -29.96 17.56
C HIS A 17 46.25 -30.80 18.83
N CYS A 18 45.10 -31.06 19.44
CA CYS A 18 45.00 -32.01 20.53
C CYS A 18 43.68 -32.79 20.45
N ARG A 19 43.62 -33.94 21.12
CA ARG A 19 42.39 -34.73 21.20
C ARG A 19 41.36 -34.08 22.12
N SER A 20 41.79 -33.63 23.30
CA SER A 20 40.93 -32.94 24.26
C SER A 20 41.70 -31.83 24.97
N LEU A 21 40.98 -30.79 25.35
CA LEU A 21 41.49 -29.71 26.18
C LEU A 21 40.68 -29.65 27.47
N THR A 22 41.36 -29.73 28.60
CA THR A 22 40.74 -29.54 29.91
C THR A 22 41.50 -28.46 30.66
N MET A 23 40.78 -27.43 31.12
CA MET A 23 41.26 -26.53 32.17
C MET A 23 40.64 -26.99 33.49
N ASN A 24 41.47 -27.41 34.45
CA ASN A 24 40.96 -27.99 35.69
C ASN A 24 40.26 -26.93 36.56
N SER A 25 39.24 -27.37 37.31
CA SER A 25 38.66 -26.58 38.39
C SER A 25 39.71 -26.27 39.47
N GLY A 26 39.50 -25.18 40.21
CA GLY A 26 40.31 -24.87 41.40
C GLY A 26 40.46 -23.38 41.69
N GLY A 27 41.19 -23.07 42.76
CA GLY A 27 41.34 -21.72 43.33
C GLY A 27 42.45 -20.89 42.68
N THR A 28 42.60 -20.97 41.36
CA THR A 28 43.61 -20.19 40.63
C THR A 28 43.03 -19.76 39.29
N ALA A 29 43.22 -18.50 38.90
CA ALA A 29 42.87 -18.07 37.56
C ALA A 29 43.76 -18.76 36.51
N ASN A 30 43.16 -19.30 35.45
CA ASN A 30 43.87 -19.88 34.31
C ASN A 30 43.48 -19.15 33.03
N THR A 31 44.44 -18.84 32.16
CA THR A 31 44.18 -18.23 30.85
C THR A 31 44.93 -18.97 29.75
N LEU A 32 44.22 -19.40 28.71
CA LEU A 32 44.79 -19.83 27.44
C LEU A 32 44.43 -18.80 26.36
N SER A 33 45.43 -18.37 25.59
CA SER A 33 45.29 -17.32 24.58
C SER A 33 45.69 -17.82 23.20
N ILE A 34 44.85 -17.56 22.20
CA ILE A 34 45.09 -17.81 20.77
C ILE A 34 45.14 -16.43 20.11
N ASN A 35 46.23 -16.10 19.40
CA ASN A 35 46.43 -14.77 18.82
C ASN A 35 46.43 -14.84 17.28
N ALA A 36 46.63 -13.70 16.63
CA ALA A 36 46.69 -13.57 15.19
C ALA A 36 47.65 -14.61 14.57
N GLY A 37 47.19 -15.25 13.49
CA GLY A 37 47.95 -16.27 12.77
C GLY A 37 48.03 -17.64 13.47
N GLN A 38 47.41 -17.80 14.64
CA GLN A 38 47.46 -19.04 15.42
C GLN A 38 46.11 -19.75 15.45
N SER A 39 46.15 -21.07 15.56
CA SER A 39 44.96 -21.91 15.63
C SER A 39 45.10 -23.02 16.66
N LEU A 40 43.98 -23.41 17.26
CA LEU A 40 43.87 -24.59 18.09
C LEU A 40 42.71 -25.46 17.59
N THR A 41 43.01 -26.71 17.22
CA THR A 41 42.01 -27.72 16.89
C THR A 41 41.95 -28.77 17.99
N VAL A 42 40.76 -28.97 18.57
CA VAL A 42 40.49 -29.95 19.62
C VAL A 42 39.52 -31.00 19.06
N THR A 43 40.02 -32.15 18.61
CA THR A 43 39.20 -33.08 17.79
C THR A 43 38.02 -33.70 18.52
N ASN A 44 38.08 -33.85 19.85
CA ASN A 44 36.93 -34.22 20.67
C ASN A 44 36.28 -32.97 21.26
N GLY A 45 36.68 -32.53 22.44
CA GLY A 45 36.06 -31.36 23.04
C GLY A 45 36.84 -30.71 24.16
N ILE A 46 36.28 -29.60 24.61
CA ILE A 46 36.87 -28.68 25.57
C ILE A 46 36.05 -28.70 26.85
N THR A 47 36.70 -28.97 27.98
CA THR A 47 36.12 -28.82 29.32
C THR A 47 36.81 -27.69 30.05
N LEU A 48 36.07 -26.65 30.39
CA LEU A 48 36.53 -25.59 31.29
C LEU A 48 35.91 -25.83 32.67
N GLY A 49 36.75 -26.15 33.65
CA GLY A 49 36.34 -26.32 35.04
C GLY A 49 35.87 -25.03 35.70
N ALA A 50 35.49 -25.11 36.97
CA ALA A 50 35.00 -23.97 37.75
C ALA A 50 36.13 -23.35 38.59
N GLY A 51 36.17 -22.01 38.64
CA GLY A 51 36.90 -21.29 39.69
C GLY A 51 36.31 -21.59 41.07
N THR A 52 37.13 -21.80 42.09
CA THR A 52 36.63 -22.10 43.45
C THR A 52 36.82 -20.96 44.46
N GLY A 53 37.66 -19.96 44.18
CA GLY A 53 37.81 -18.72 44.96
C GLY A 53 37.38 -17.48 44.17
N SER A 54 37.40 -16.33 44.85
CA SER A 54 37.00 -15.03 44.27
C SER A 54 38.04 -14.55 43.25
N GLY A 55 37.62 -14.25 42.01
CA GLY A 55 38.52 -13.79 40.95
C GLY A 55 39.25 -14.90 40.19
N ASP A 56 39.07 -16.18 40.57
CA ASP A 56 39.72 -17.34 39.97
C ASP A 56 39.08 -17.75 38.63
N ASN A 57 39.15 -16.84 37.66
CA ASN A 57 38.49 -17.03 36.38
C ASN A 57 39.19 -18.11 35.54
N LYS A 58 38.40 -18.94 34.87
CA LYS A 58 38.92 -19.88 33.84
C LYS A 58 38.62 -19.27 32.48
N THR A 59 39.65 -18.87 31.76
CA THR A 59 39.51 -18.07 30.54
C THR A 59 40.15 -18.74 29.33
N LEU A 60 39.35 -18.98 28.30
CA LEU A 60 39.81 -19.31 26.96
C LEU A 60 39.64 -18.09 26.05
N SER A 61 40.74 -17.39 25.77
CA SER A 61 40.77 -16.20 24.92
C SER A 61 41.18 -16.57 23.50
N VAL A 62 40.24 -16.50 22.57
CA VAL A 62 40.49 -16.75 21.13
C VAL A 62 41.05 -15.51 20.44
N ASN A 63 40.88 -14.32 21.04
CA ASN A 63 41.30 -13.02 20.51
C ASN A 63 41.02 -12.93 19.00
N THR A 64 42.07 -12.83 18.18
CA THR A 64 42.05 -12.73 16.73
C THR A 64 42.48 -14.03 16.03
N GLY A 65 42.63 -15.14 16.77
CA GLY A 65 43.00 -16.45 16.25
C GLY A 65 41.80 -17.33 15.92
N THR A 66 42.05 -18.62 15.72
CA THR A 66 40.99 -19.61 15.39
C THR A 66 40.95 -20.76 16.40
N LEU A 67 39.76 -21.08 16.89
CA LEU A 67 39.48 -22.26 17.70
C LEU A 67 38.52 -23.18 16.95
N SER A 68 38.81 -24.48 16.88
CA SER A 68 37.87 -25.50 16.42
C SER A 68 37.76 -26.62 17.44
N ALA A 69 36.55 -27.04 17.79
CA ALA A 69 36.33 -28.16 18.70
C ALA A 69 35.01 -28.90 18.43
N GLY A 70 34.95 -30.19 18.74
CA GLY A 70 33.70 -30.95 18.60
C GLY A 70 32.61 -30.55 19.61
N TRP A 71 32.97 -30.09 20.81
CA TRP A 71 32.03 -29.51 21.79
C TRP A 71 32.75 -28.67 22.85
N LEU A 72 32.00 -27.84 23.58
CA LEU A 72 32.49 -27.04 24.70
C LEU A 72 31.58 -27.19 25.92
N THR A 73 32.15 -27.54 27.06
CA THR A 73 31.46 -27.59 28.35
C THR A 73 32.15 -26.69 29.36
N MET A 74 31.38 -25.82 30.02
CA MET A 74 31.82 -24.97 31.12
C MET A 74 31.07 -25.35 32.39
N THR A 75 31.80 -25.81 33.42
CA THR A 75 31.21 -26.18 34.70
C THR A 75 30.73 -24.95 35.47
N ALA A 76 29.54 -25.01 36.06
CA ALA A 76 28.97 -23.91 36.85
C ALA A 76 29.93 -23.48 37.97
N THR A 77 30.06 -22.18 38.20
CA THR A 77 30.76 -21.67 39.38
C THR A 77 29.77 -21.41 40.51
N GLY A 78 30.24 -21.49 41.76
CA GLY A 78 29.37 -21.29 42.93
C GLY A 78 29.13 -19.81 43.31
N GLY A 79 29.39 -18.83 42.44
CA GLY A 79 29.21 -17.41 42.77
C GLY A 79 29.56 -16.46 41.62
N SER A 80 28.99 -15.25 41.60
CA SER A 80 29.14 -14.30 40.48
C SER A 80 30.50 -13.59 40.41
N ASN A 81 31.30 -13.63 41.48
CA ASN A 81 32.66 -13.10 41.54
C ASN A 81 33.73 -14.03 40.93
N ARG A 82 33.31 -15.13 40.30
CA ARG A 82 34.15 -16.14 39.67
C ARG A 82 33.49 -16.65 38.41
N GLN A 83 34.20 -16.58 37.28
CA GLN A 83 33.62 -16.82 35.97
C GLN A 83 34.42 -17.87 35.21
N THR A 84 33.72 -18.76 34.53
CA THR A 84 34.33 -19.55 33.45
C THR A 84 33.86 -18.97 32.12
N ARG A 85 34.80 -18.61 31.25
CA ARG A 85 34.48 -17.88 30.03
C ARG A 85 35.31 -18.33 28.83
N LEU A 86 34.67 -18.28 27.68
CA LEU A 86 35.34 -18.19 26.39
C LEU A 86 35.14 -16.77 25.86
N SER A 87 36.21 -16.13 25.40
CA SER A 87 36.16 -14.77 24.87
C SER A 87 36.79 -14.69 23.48
N VAL A 88 36.13 -14.04 22.54
CA VAL A 88 36.60 -13.85 21.16
C VAL A 88 36.53 -12.37 20.79
N SER A 89 37.62 -11.82 20.23
CA SER A 89 37.63 -10.43 19.75
C SER A 89 37.22 -10.37 18.29
N THR A 90 38.15 -10.52 17.34
CA THR A 90 37.88 -10.57 15.89
C THR A 90 38.17 -11.95 15.30
N GLY A 91 38.51 -12.93 16.13
CA GLY A 91 38.82 -14.29 15.74
C GLY A 91 37.58 -15.14 15.47
N THR A 92 37.81 -16.43 15.26
CA THR A 92 36.78 -17.40 14.85
C THR A 92 36.75 -18.60 15.79
N VAL A 93 35.55 -19.01 16.17
CA VAL A 93 35.28 -20.20 16.97
C VAL A 93 34.37 -21.12 16.18
N ASN A 94 34.78 -22.37 15.97
CA ASN A 94 34.01 -23.40 15.29
C ASN A 94 33.68 -24.52 16.29
N ILE A 95 32.40 -24.80 16.50
CA ILE A 95 31.93 -25.86 17.39
C ILE A 95 30.97 -26.79 16.63
N ASP A 96 31.41 -28.02 16.37
CA ASP A 96 30.63 -29.01 15.59
C ASP A 96 29.45 -29.59 16.39
N GLY A 97 29.45 -29.38 17.71
CA GLY A 97 28.45 -29.90 18.64
C GLY A 97 27.91 -28.81 19.57
N ASN A 98 27.63 -29.20 20.81
CA ASN A 98 26.99 -28.30 21.78
C ASN A 98 27.99 -27.40 22.51
N ILE A 99 27.54 -26.21 22.86
CA ILE A 99 28.10 -25.38 23.93
C ILE A 99 27.20 -25.51 25.15
N SER A 100 27.71 -26.06 26.24
CA SER A 100 27.01 -26.21 27.52
C SER A 100 27.66 -25.34 28.58
N MET A 101 26.91 -24.42 29.17
CA MET A 101 27.38 -23.46 30.15
C MET A 101 26.56 -23.56 31.45
N GLY A 102 27.22 -23.82 32.57
CA GLY A 102 26.62 -23.68 33.89
C GLY A 102 26.35 -22.24 34.32
N ALA A 103 25.87 -22.05 35.56
CA ALA A 103 25.66 -20.73 36.14
C ALA A 103 26.97 -19.92 36.22
N ASN A 104 26.88 -18.60 36.00
CA ASN A 104 28.00 -17.64 35.97
C ASN A 104 29.08 -17.94 34.91
N ASN A 105 28.69 -18.62 33.84
CA ASN A 105 29.56 -18.92 32.70
C ASN A 105 29.16 -18.13 31.47
N TYR A 106 30.15 -17.79 30.66
CA TYR A 106 29.98 -16.80 29.61
C TYR A 106 30.63 -17.20 28.29
N PHE A 107 29.91 -16.94 27.20
CA PHE A 107 30.49 -16.78 25.88
C PHE A 107 30.50 -15.29 25.53
N ASN A 108 31.69 -14.70 25.45
CA ASN A 108 31.85 -13.26 25.26
C ASN A 108 32.42 -12.94 23.89
N PHE A 109 31.71 -12.12 23.13
CA PHE A 109 32.33 -11.32 22.09
C PHE A 109 32.82 -10.01 22.71
N SER A 110 34.01 -9.56 22.31
CA SER A 110 34.52 -8.22 22.65
C SER A 110 34.67 -7.29 21.44
N SER A 111 34.42 -7.82 20.24
CA SER A 111 34.41 -7.10 18.97
C SER A 111 33.65 -7.94 17.92
N THR A 112 34.02 -7.86 16.64
CA THR A 112 33.34 -8.47 15.48
C THR A 112 33.67 -9.95 15.25
N GLY A 113 33.95 -10.72 16.31
CA GLY A 113 34.34 -12.11 16.22
C GLY A 113 33.22 -13.00 15.69
N THR A 114 33.56 -14.23 15.30
CA THR A 114 32.59 -15.19 14.73
C THR A 114 32.51 -16.46 15.58
N LEU A 115 31.29 -16.91 15.85
CA LEU A 115 30.98 -18.26 16.32
C LEU A 115 30.22 -19.02 15.23
N ASN A 116 30.81 -20.10 14.72
CA ASN A 116 30.12 -21.10 13.91
C ASN A 116 29.74 -22.27 14.82
N ILE A 117 28.45 -22.63 14.84
CA ILE A 117 27.96 -23.71 15.70
C ILE A 117 26.98 -24.62 14.95
N GLU A 118 27.18 -25.93 15.09
CA GLU A 118 26.31 -26.96 14.51
C GLU A 118 25.38 -27.64 15.54
N GLY A 119 25.68 -27.52 16.84
CA GLY A 119 24.81 -27.94 17.94
C GLY A 119 24.12 -26.78 18.68
N ASN A 120 23.64 -27.06 19.90
CA ASN A 120 22.90 -26.11 20.74
C ASN A 120 23.81 -25.29 21.65
N ILE A 121 23.35 -24.09 22.03
CA ILE A 121 23.90 -23.30 23.13
C ILE A 121 22.95 -23.44 24.32
N VAL A 122 23.41 -23.99 25.44
CA VAL A 122 22.57 -24.29 26.61
C VAL A 122 23.17 -23.69 27.87
N GLY A 123 22.33 -22.98 28.64
CA GLY A 123 22.69 -22.38 29.92
C GLY A 123 23.64 -21.18 29.80
N GLY A 124 24.09 -20.65 30.94
CA GLY A 124 25.02 -19.51 31.01
C GLY A 124 24.49 -18.22 30.36
N THR A 125 25.42 -17.41 29.85
CA THR A 125 25.10 -16.13 29.19
C THR A 125 26.00 -15.91 27.97
N LEU A 126 25.39 -15.48 26.87
CA LEU A 126 26.07 -15.00 25.68
C LEU A 126 26.06 -13.47 25.69
N ASN A 127 27.23 -12.86 25.65
CA ASN A 127 27.41 -11.42 25.57
C ASN A 127 27.84 -11.05 24.14
N PRO A 128 26.95 -10.47 23.33
CA PRO A 128 27.15 -10.47 21.88
C PRO A 128 28.09 -9.39 21.33
N SER A 129 28.34 -8.29 22.07
CA SER A 129 29.07 -7.11 21.54
C SER A 129 28.64 -6.80 20.11
N THR A 130 29.54 -6.78 19.13
CA THR A 130 29.23 -6.67 17.70
C THR A 130 29.54 -7.96 16.92
N GLY A 131 29.55 -9.11 17.60
CA GLY A 131 29.91 -10.41 17.05
C GLY A 131 28.84 -11.04 16.18
N THR A 132 29.21 -12.12 15.49
CA THR A 132 28.33 -12.88 14.61
C THR A 132 28.23 -14.32 15.06
N VAL A 133 27.00 -14.82 15.21
CA VAL A 133 26.71 -16.23 15.45
C VAL A 133 26.09 -16.85 14.20
N ASN A 134 26.73 -17.90 13.68
CA ASN A 134 26.28 -18.66 12.53
C ASN A 134 25.79 -20.03 12.98
N PHE A 135 24.49 -20.28 12.83
CA PHE A 135 23.88 -21.59 13.02
C PHE A 135 23.98 -22.39 11.72
N ARG A 136 24.75 -23.50 11.73
CA ARG A 136 25.09 -24.29 10.54
C ARG A 136 24.88 -25.79 10.78
N GLY A 137 25.27 -26.62 9.81
CA GLY A 137 25.24 -28.07 9.91
C GLY A 137 23.83 -28.66 9.78
N SER A 138 23.78 -29.99 9.80
CA SER A 138 22.61 -30.76 9.40
C SER A 138 21.55 -30.99 10.49
N GLN A 139 21.91 -30.78 11.75
CA GLN A 139 21.03 -31.07 12.90
C GLN A 139 20.10 -29.90 13.24
N SER A 140 18.92 -30.17 13.77
CA SER A 140 18.05 -29.11 14.30
C SER A 140 18.66 -28.46 15.54
N GLN A 141 18.59 -27.14 15.63
CA GLN A 141 19.14 -26.37 16.75
C GLN A 141 18.03 -25.62 17.51
N VAL A 142 18.26 -25.36 18.80
CA VAL A 142 17.30 -24.71 19.70
C VAL A 142 17.96 -23.57 20.47
N ILE A 143 17.24 -22.46 20.62
CA ILE A 143 17.60 -21.26 21.39
C ILE A 143 16.51 -21.06 22.45
N THR A 144 16.80 -21.35 23.72
CA THR A 144 15.78 -21.32 24.79
C THR A 144 16.15 -20.62 26.09
N GLY A 145 17.42 -20.35 26.36
CA GLY A 145 17.82 -19.71 27.62
C GLY A 145 17.74 -18.18 27.54
N SER A 146 17.22 -17.53 28.59
CA SER A 146 17.17 -16.07 28.69
C SER A 146 18.52 -15.37 28.51
N GLY A 147 19.61 -15.98 29.01
CA GLY A 147 20.98 -15.50 28.80
C GLY A 147 21.56 -15.83 27.41
N THR A 148 20.89 -16.67 26.61
CA THR A 148 21.36 -17.18 25.31
C THR A 148 20.46 -16.80 24.15
N SER A 149 19.47 -15.92 24.39
CA SER A 149 18.58 -15.36 23.36
C SER A 149 18.99 -13.94 22.94
N ASN A 150 20.18 -13.47 23.33
CA ASN A 150 20.68 -12.13 22.99
C ASN A 150 21.88 -12.22 22.04
N PHE A 151 21.73 -11.68 20.83
CA PHE A 151 22.71 -11.71 19.75
C PHE A 151 22.95 -10.32 19.17
N TYR A 152 24.03 -10.14 18.42
CA TYR A 152 24.22 -8.94 17.60
C TYR A 152 23.92 -9.27 16.14
N ASN A 153 24.77 -10.05 15.46
CA ASN A 153 24.43 -10.60 14.15
C ASN A 153 24.12 -12.09 14.25
N VAL A 154 23.07 -12.53 13.56
CA VAL A 154 22.69 -13.94 13.46
C VAL A 154 22.62 -14.34 11.99
N THR A 155 23.31 -15.43 11.64
CA THR A 155 23.14 -16.07 10.33
C THR A 155 22.63 -17.49 10.50
N ILE A 156 21.57 -17.82 9.78
CA ILE A 156 21.06 -19.19 9.64
C ILE A 156 21.54 -19.72 8.29
N ASN A 157 22.41 -20.73 8.33
CA ASN A 157 23.08 -21.26 7.15
C ASN A 157 23.20 -22.79 7.29
N LYS A 158 22.04 -23.44 7.35
CA LYS A 158 21.90 -24.90 7.45
C LYS A 158 22.26 -25.57 6.13
N ASP A 159 22.53 -26.87 6.17
CA ASP A 159 22.91 -27.64 4.98
C ASP A 159 21.72 -27.85 4.02
N ALA A 160 20.49 -27.84 4.55
CA ALA A 160 19.27 -28.00 3.77
C ALA A 160 18.10 -27.13 4.29
N ALA A 161 17.17 -26.79 3.41
CA ALA A 161 16.03 -25.91 3.73
C ALA A 161 15.06 -26.49 4.78
N SER A 162 14.99 -27.82 4.90
CA SER A 162 14.15 -28.53 5.87
C SER A 162 14.70 -28.51 7.30
N GLN A 163 15.97 -28.14 7.49
CA GLN A 163 16.62 -28.13 8.79
C GLN A 163 16.30 -26.83 9.52
N THR A 164 16.21 -26.91 10.85
CA THR A 164 15.60 -25.85 11.64
C THR A 164 16.54 -25.27 12.69
N VAL A 165 16.34 -23.99 12.97
CA VAL A 165 16.72 -23.35 14.23
C VAL A 165 15.43 -22.90 14.88
N THR A 166 15.24 -23.18 16.17
CA THR A 166 14.00 -22.83 16.88
C THR A 166 14.31 -21.96 18.08
N ASN A 167 13.81 -20.72 18.07
CA ASN A 167 13.75 -19.88 19.25
C ASN A 167 12.41 -20.10 19.98
N SER A 168 12.47 -20.63 21.20
CA SER A 168 11.32 -20.88 22.05
C SER A 168 11.65 -20.56 23.51
N GLY A 169 10.66 -20.32 24.37
CA GLY A 169 10.88 -20.01 25.79
C GLY A 169 11.28 -18.55 26.08
N ASN A 170 12.27 -18.01 25.39
CA ASN A 170 12.69 -16.60 25.53
C ASN A 170 12.91 -15.91 24.19
N ALA A 171 12.20 -14.80 23.97
CA ALA A 171 12.24 -14.02 22.75
C ALA A 171 13.66 -13.57 22.39
N ILE A 172 13.98 -13.66 21.10
CA ILE A 172 15.30 -13.30 20.60
C ILE A 172 15.45 -11.77 20.51
N THR A 173 16.64 -11.29 20.88
CA THR A 173 17.10 -9.92 20.62
C THR A 173 18.29 -9.98 19.69
N VAL A 174 18.24 -9.24 18.58
CA VAL A 174 19.29 -9.14 17.57
C VAL A 174 19.67 -7.66 17.44
N GLY A 175 20.78 -7.24 18.03
CA GLY A 175 21.23 -5.84 18.01
C GLY A 175 21.76 -5.35 16.64
N GLY A 176 22.05 -6.28 15.73
CA GLY A 176 22.46 -6.05 14.35
C GLY A 176 21.50 -6.74 13.39
N SER A 177 22.01 -7.43 12.38
CA SER A 177 21.18 -8.04 11.33
C SER A 177 20.91 -9.54 11.56
N LEU A 178 19.73 -9.98 11.11
CA LEU A 178 19.38 -11.39 10.98
C LEU A 178 19.38 -11.77 9.49
N THR A 179 20.19 -12.76 9.14
CA THR A 179 20.27 -13.28 7.77
C THR A 179 19.96 -14.77 7.73
N ILE A 180 19.10 -15.20 6.81
CA ILE A 180 18.77 -16.60 6.59
C ILE A 180 19.15 -16.96 5.17
N ASN A 181 20.24 -17.72 5.02
CA ASN A 181 20.72 -18.20 3.74
C ASN A 181 19.98 -19.47 3.31
N THR A 182 19.97 -20.46 4.22
CA THR A 182 19.39 -21.78 4.01
C THR A 182 18.87 -22.32 5.34
N GLY A 183 17.73 -22.99 5.31
CA GLY A 183 17.07 -23.57 6.47
C GLY A 183 15.87 -22.74 6.94
N THR A 184 15.20 -23.22 7.98
CA THR A 184 14.06 -22.54 8.59
C THR A 184 14.41 -22.02 9.98
N PHE A 185 14.16 -20.75 10.23
CA PHE A 185 14.22 -20.18 11.58
C PHE A 185 12.81 -20.01 12.13
N HIS A 186 12.52 -20.65 13.26
CA HIS A 186 11.24 -20.53 13.96
C HIS A 186 11.35 -19.56 15.13
N LEU A 187 10.57 -18.47 15.10
CA LEU A 187 10.40 -17.55 16.22
C LEU A 187 9.05 -17.83 16.89
N ASN A 188 9.10 -18.56 18.02
CA ASN A 188 7.92 -19.08 18.70
C ASN A 188 7.81 -18.60 20.17
N ALA A 189 8.79 -17.84 20.67
CA ALA A 189 8.77 -17.37 22.05
C ALA A 189 7.71 -16.28 22.26
N THR A 190 6.97 -16.37 23.38
CA THR A 190 5.81 -15.52 23.68
C THR A 190 5.99 -14.64 24.92
N ASP A 191 7.14 -14.71 25.59
CA ASP A 191 7.44 -13.96 26.80
C ASP A 191 7.64 -12.45 26.53
N ALA A 192 8.24 -12.11 25.39
CA ALA A 192 8.47 -10.74 24.94
C ALA A 192 8.41 -10.61 23.40
N ASN A 193 8.61 -9.39 22.89
CA ASN A 193 8.77 -9.16 21.45
C ASN A 193 10.11 -9.73 20.98
N SER A 194 10.12 -10.37 19.81
CA SER A 194 11.38 -10.64 19.11
C SER A 194 11.83 -9.35 18.43
N THR A 195 13.10 -8.98 18.56
CA THR A 195 13.61 -7.69 18.06
C THR A 195 14.83 -7.84 17.17
N ILE A 196 14.88 -7.04 16.10
CA ILE A 196 16.00 -6.93 15.16
C ILE A 196 16.27 -5.44 14.94
N SER A 197 17.37 -4.91 15.49
CA SER A 197 17.74 -3.50 15.32
C SER A 197 18.34 -3.19 13.95
N GLY A 198 18.89 -4.20 13.28
CA GLY A 198 19.41 -4.11 11.91
C GLY A 198 18.42 -4.66 10.87
N ASN A 199 18.97 -5.21 9.79
CA ASN A 199 18.16 -5.70 8.67
C ASN A 199 17.72 -7.14 8.91
N LEU A 200 16.53 -7.47 8.39
CA LEU A 200 16.10 -8.84 8.15
C LEU A 200 16.36 -9.18 6.69
N VAL A 201 17.17 -10.22 6.43
CA VAL A 201 17.45 -10.74 5.09
C VAL A 201 17.09 -12.21 5.02
N ILE A 202 16.24 -12.61 4.08
CA ILE A 202 15.90 -14.01 3.82
C ILE A 202 16.20 -14.31 2.37
N ASN A 203 17.29 -15.03 2.11
CA ASN A 203 17.70 -15.42 0.76
C ASN A 203 16.80 -16.55 0.21
N PRO A 204 16.84 -16.88 -1.10
CA PRO A 204 15.88 -17.79 -1.74
C PRO A 204 15.69 -19.18 -1.09
N ALA A 205 16.75 -19.73 -0.47
CA ALA A 205 16.68 -21.04 0.22
C ALA A 205 16.35 -20.93 1.72
N GLY A 206 16.18 -19.70 2.21
CA GLY A 206 15.88 -19.38 3.60
C GLY A 206 14.38 -19.24 3.87
N ARG A 207 14.01 -19.53 5.11
CA ARG A 207 12.63 -19.47 5.60
C ARG A 207 12.60 -18.90 7.01
N LEU A 208 11.74 -17.92 7.28
CA LEU A 208 11.44 -17.45 8.63
C LEU A 208 9.98 -17.75 8.93
N THR A 209 9.70 -18.38 10.07
CA THR A 209 8.32 -18.46 10.59
C THR A 209 8.22 -17.65 11.87
N HIS A 210 7.23 -16.77 11.98
CA HIS A 210 6.88 -16.13 13.24
C HIS A 210 5.48 -16.58 13.65
N ASN A 211 5.41 -17.52 14.60
CA ASN A 211 4.17 -18.18 15.02
C ASN A 211 3.70 -17.70 16.39
N VAL A 212 3.77 -16.40 16.62
CA VAL A 212 3.25 -15.76 17.82
C VAL A 212 1.96 -15.04 17.47
N ASN A 213 0.84 -15.49 18.04
CA ASN A 213 -0.47 -14.92 17.76
C ASN A 213 -0.62 -13.59 18.49
N TRP A 214 -0.76 -12.52 17.73
CA TRP A 214 -0.93 -11.16 18.24
C TRP A 214 -2.12 -11.03 19.19
N ASP A 215 -3.26 -11.64 18.85
CA ASP A 215 -4.50 -11.49 19.61
C ASP A 215 -4.45 -12.26 20.95
N LEU A 216 -3.54 -13.22 21.10
CA LEU A 216 -3.39 -14.02 22.32
C LEU A 216 -2.28 -13.52 23.23
N SER A 217 -1.13 -13.13 22.66
CA SER A 217 0.07 -12.78 23.44
C SER A 217 0.41 -11.29 23.40
N GLY A 218 -0.13 -10.53 22.44
CA GLY A 218 0.23 -9.12 22.25
C GLY A 218 1.73 -8.92 21.99
N ARG A 219 2.37 -9.88 21.32
CA ARG A 219 3.80 -9.86 20.99
C ARG A 219 4.02 -9.83 19.49
N LEU A 220 5.05 -9.11 19.08
CA LEU A 220 5.39 -8.86 17.68
C LEU A 220 6.84 -9.21 17.36
N LEU A 221 7.12 -9.30 16.06
CA LEU A 221 8.46 -9.22 15.51
C LEU A 221 8.74 -7.75 15.14
N SER A 222 9.62 -7.10 15.90
CA SER A 222 10.01 -5.69 15.68
C SER A 222 11.31 -5.62 14.87
N ILE A 223 11.31 -4.83 13.80
CA ILE A 223 12.46 -4.69 12.90
C ILE A 223 12.75 -3.20 12.69
N GLU A 224 13.94 -2.74 13.07
CA GLU A 224 14.33 -1.33 12.93
C GLU A 224 15.10 -1.03 11.63
N GLY A 225 15.56 -2.06 10.91
CA GLY A 225 16.23 -1.92 9.61
C GLY A 225 15.34 -2.23 8.40
N ASN A 226 15.98 -2.54 7.28
CA ASN A 226 15.32 -3.00 6.07
C ASN A 226 14.83 -4.45 6.20
N ILE A 227 13.85 -4.79 5.38
CA ILE A 227 13.36 -6.15 5.20
C ILE A 227 13.56 -6.54 3.73
N ASP A 228 14.45 -7.49 3.49
CA ASP A 228 14.77 -8.03 2.16
C ASP A 228 14.51 -9.53 2.13
N ILE A 229 13.35 -9.92 1.61
CA ILE A 229 12.93 -11.32 1.52
C ILE A 229 12.87 -11.74 0.05
N ASP A 230 13.73 -12.68 -0.31
CA ASP A 230 13.71 -13.46 -1.56
C ASP A 230 13.32 -14.93 -1.33
N GLY A 231 13.48 -15.41 -0.09
CA GLY A 231 12.96 -16.70 0.36
C GLY A 231 11.52 -16.59 0.83
N VAL A 232 11.19 -17.21 1.96
CA VAL A 232 9.82 -17.25 2.47
C VAL A 232 9.74 -16.68 3.89
N PHE A 233 8.84 -15.71 4.09
CA PHE A 233 8.26 -15.43 5.40
C PHE A 233 6.92 -16.17 5.51
N ASP A 234 6.78 -16.98 6.55
CA ASP A 234 5.66 -17.89 6.75
C ASP A 234 5.07 -17.72 8.16
N TYR A 235 3.81 -18.10 8.34
CA TYR A 235 3.10 -18.00 9.60
C TYR A 235 1.88 -18.93 9.60
N SER A 236 1.55 -19.51 10.76
CA SER A 236 0.35 -20.34 10.97
C SER A 236 -0.72 -19.67 11.84
N VAL A 237 -0.48 -18.44 12.28
CA VAL A 237 -1.34 -17.64 13.16
C VAL A 237 -1.35 -16.18 12.72
N ARG A 238 -2.17 -15.33 13.35
CA ARG A 238 -2.16 -13.87 13.15
C ARG A 238 -0.88 -13.24 13.70
N SER A 239 0.18 -13.36 12.90
CA SER A 239 1.54 -12.93 13.18
C SER A 239 1.68 -11.43 12.93
N HIS A 240 2.23 -10.70 13.89
CA HIS A 240 2.41 -9.25 13.77
C HIS A 240 3.87 -8.89 13.54
N VAL A 241 4.16 -8.35 12.36
CA VAL A 241 5.43 -7.71 12.02
C VAL A 241 5.28 -6.20 12.13
N GLN A 242 6.18 -5.56 12.88
CA GLN A 242 6.25 -4.11 12.98
C GLN A 242 7.61 -3.63 12.50
N MET A 243 7.62 -2.73 11.52
CA MET A 243 8.82 -1.96 11.22
C MET A 243 8.84 -0.68 12.05
N ALA A 244 9.99 -0.38 12.64
CA ALA A 244 10.18 0.71 13.58
C ALA A 244 11.43 1.56 13.31
N GLY A 245 11.50 2.71 13.97
CA GLY A 245 12.65 3.62 13.89
C GLY A 245 12.56 4.62 12.74
N SER A 246 13.24 5.75 12.91
CA SER A 246 13.24 6.85 11.96
C SER A 246 14.08 6.55 10.70
N GLY A 247 14.06 7.50 9.75
CA GLY A 247 14.82 7.43 8.51
C GLY A 247 14.09 6.68 7.39
N THR A 248 14.83 6.43 6.31
CA THR A 248 14.34 5.74 5.11
C THR A 248 14.63 4.25 5.22
N LYS A 249 13.62 3.41 4.99
CA LYS A 249 13.73 1.95 5.02
C LYS A 249 13.06 1.32 3.81
N TYR A 250 13.50 0.12 3.48
CA TYR A 250 13.02 -0.66 2.35
C TYR A 250 12.39 -1.95 2.83
N VAL A 251 11.32 -2.37 2.15
CA VAL A 251 10.57 -3.57 2.50
C VAL A 251 10.07 -4.29 1.24
N ARG A 252 10.22 -5.61 1.24
CA ARG A 252 9.65 -6.53 0.25
C ARG A 252 9.51 -7.93 0.86
N THR A 253 8.53 -8.69 0.37
CA THR A 253 8.35 -10.12 0.69
C THR A 253 8.83 -11.04 -0.42
N GLY A 254 9.21 -10.46 -1.57
CA GLY A 254 9.62 -11.19 -2.76
C GLY A 254 8.45 -11.87 -3.47
N SER A 255 8.75 -12.55 -4.57
CA SER A 255 7.78 -13.26 -5.42
C SER A 255 7.69 -14.76 -5.12
N ALA A 256 8.32 -15.23 -4.04
CA ALA A 256 8.26 -16.64 -3.65
C ALA A 256 6.84 -17.01 -3.22
N ALA A 257 6.31 -18.13 -3.74
CA ALA A 257 4.95 -18.56 -3.46
C ALA A 257 4.72 -18.75 -1.95
N GLY A 258 3.67 -18.12 -1.44
CA GLY A 258 3.29 -18.16 -0.03
C GLY A 258 4.04 -17.20 0.89
N SER A 259 5.04 -16.45 0.39
CA SER A 259 5.75 -15.44 1.18
C SER A 259 4.89 -14.19 1.34
N ALA A 260 4.48 -13.90 2.57
CA ALA A 260 3.69 -12.72 2.91
C ALA A 260 3.81 -12.42 4.41
N PHE A 261 3.47 -11.20 4.80
CA PHE A 261 3.14 -10.92 6.20
C PHE A 261 1.68 -11.27 6.48
N SER A 262 1.38 -11.65 7.73
CA SER A 262 0.00 -11.62 8.21
C SER A 262 -0.37 -10.15 8.46
N ILE A 263 0.01 -9.57 9.60
CA ILE A 263 -0.18 -8.15 9.89
C ILE A 263 1.15 -7.43 9.67
N LEU A 264 1.12 -6.30 8.96
CA LEU A 264 2.24 -5.36 8.87
C LEU A 264 1.83 -4.02 9.46
N THR A 265 2.57 -3.53 10.45
CA THR A 265 2.46 -2.14 10.92
C THR A 265 3.76 -1.40 10.69
N LEU A 266 3.64 -0.15 10.28
CA LEU A 266 4.75 0.78 10.18
C LEU A 266 4.59 1.84 11.27
N THR A 267 5.69 2.26 11.88
CA THR A 267 5.70 3.39 12.84
C THR A 267 6.55 4.53 12.31
N THR A 268 6.88 5.55 13.12
CA THR A 268 7.56 6.76 12.65
C THR A 268 8.78 6.50 11.76
N GLY A 269 8.68 6.81 10.46
CA GLY A 269 9.72 6.58 9.46
C GLY A 269 9.21 6.80 8.01
N ASN A 270 10.09 6.62 7.02
CA ASN A 270 9.74 6.64 5.60
C ASN A 270 10.05 5.27 4.99
N TYR A 271 9.03 4.55 4.55
CA TYR A 271 9.16 3.17 4.06
C TYR A 271 8.85 3.13 2.57
N LEU A 272 9.71 2.45 1.82
CA LEU A 272 9.55 2.27 0.38
C LEU A 272 9.46 0.79 0.09
N ALA A 273 8.49 0.38 -0.72
CA ALA A 273 8.54 -0.94 -1.31
C ALA A 273 9.80 -1.03 -2.20
N SER A 274 10.58 -2.10 -2.03
CA SER A 274 11.80 -2.39 -2.81
C SER A 274 11.62 -3.58 -3.76
N GLY A 275 10.41 -4.10 -3.87
CA GLY A 275 10.01 -5.22 -4.69
C GLY A 275 8.56 -5.58 -4.38
N GLU A 276 8.13 -6.77 -4.80
CA GLU A 276 6.80 -7.27 -4.45
C GLU A 276 6.63 -7.37 -2.92
N LEU A 277 5.52 -6.81 -2.43
CA LEU A 277 5.18 -6.79 -1.01
C LEU A 277 3.75 -7.32 -0.81
N ASN A 278 3.63 -8.45 -0.12
CA ASN A 278 2.38 -9.15 0.14
C ASN A 278 2.04 -9.12 1.64
N ILE A 279 0.83 -8.67 1.97
CA ILE A 279 0.26 -8.65 3.32
C ILE A 279 -1.12 -9.29 3.25
N ASN A 280 -1.38 -10.31 4.06
CA ASN A 280 -2.60 -11.12 4.00
C ASN A 280 -3.63 -10.80 5.08
N ASP A 281 -3.28 -9.95 6.04
CA ASP A 281 -4.16 -9.36 7.03
C ASP A 281 -3.99 -7.82 6.99
N ASN A 282 -4.44 -7.11 8.01
CA ASN A 282 -4.46 -5.66 8.02
C ASN A 282 -3.07 -5.06 7.82
N PHE A 283 -2.98 -4.12 6.87
CA PHE A 283 -1.81 -3.31 6.65
C PHE A 283 -2.04 -1.91 7.24
N TRP A 284 -1.19 -1.52 8.19
CA TRP A 284 -1.22 -0.18 8.79
C TRP A 284 0.02 0.62 8.35
N PRO A 285 -0.03 1.29 7.20
CA PRO A 285 1.03 2.18 6.75
C PRO A 285 1.02 3.47 7.59
N MET A 286 1.63 3.36 8.77
CA MET A 286 1.52 4.19 9.98
C MET A 286 0.40 3.72 10.92
N PHE A 287 0.83 3.22 12.08
CA PHE A 287 -0.04 2.81 13.17
C PHE A 287 -0.04 3.89 14.27
N SER A 288 -0.93 4.87 14.14
CA SER A 288 -1.07 6.02 15.04
C SER A 288 0.19 6.89 15.18
N THR A 289 0.97 7.01 14.10
CA THR A 289 2.24 7.74 14.07
C THR A 289 2.38 8.57 12.78
N SER A 290 3.34 9.50 12.76
CA SER A 290 3.70 10.27 11.55
C SER A 290 4.69 9.50 10.70
N GLY A 291 4.64 9.60 9.38
CA GLY A 291 5.63 8.98 8.51
C GLY A 291 5.06 8.78 7.11
N SER A 292 5.73 7.97 6.30
CA SER A 292 5.23 7.65 4.97
C SER A 292 5.47 6.21 4.55
N PHE A 293 4.57 5.68 3.72
CA PHE A 293 4.78 4.48 2.92
C PHE A 293 4.67 4.82 1.45
N ARG A 294 5.55 4.28 0.60
CA ARG A 294 5.54 4.52 -0.85
C ARG A 294 5.56 3.20 -1.62
N THR A 295 4.74 3.09 -2.67
CA THR A 295 4.81 1.96 -3.60
C THR A 295 6.13 1.96 -4.37
N ASN A 296 6.73 3.12 -4.60
CA ASN A 296 8.07 3.29 -5.16
C ASN A 296 8.25 2.47 -6.46
N GLY A 297 7.24 2.50 -7.34
CA GLY A 297 7.26 1.76 -8.60
C GLY A 297 6.92 0.27 -8.53
N ASN A 298 6.72 -0.31 -7.33
CA ASN A 298 6.53 -1.74 -7.12
C ASN A 298 5.07 -2.15 -6.93
N THR A 299 4.81 -3.46 -6.99
CA THR A 299 3.52 -4.06 -6.66
C THR A 299 3.41 -4.31 -5.16
N VAL A 300 2.34 -3.79 -4.56
CA VAL A 300 2.01 -3.99 -3.14
C VAL A 300 0.59 -4.56 -3.07
N ASN A 301 0.45 -5.72 -2.42
CA ASN A 301 -0.83 -6.39 -2.23
C ASN A 301 -1.19 -6.40 -0.74
N ALA A 302 -2.14 -5.54 -0.35
CA ALA A 302 -2.81 -5.61 0.94
C ALA A 302 -4.10 -6.42 0.75
N ASN A 303 -4.07 -7.72 1.03
CA ASN A 303 -5.18 -8.64 0.80
C ASN A 303 -6.25 -8.60 1.90
N ALA A 304 -6.10 -7.70 2.87
CA ALA A 304 -7.13 -7.25 3.79
C ALA A 304 -7.00 -5.72 3.96
N ALA A 305 -7.71 -5.14 4.93
CA ALA A 305 -7.88 -3.70 5.01
C ALA A 305 -6.53 -2.96 5.09
N LEU A 306 -6.42 -1.86 4.33
CA LEU A 306 -5.33 -0.90 4.45
C LEU A 306 -5.82 0.30 5.27
N LEU A 307 -5.26 0.50 6.45
CA LEU A 307 -5.70 1.48 7.43
C LEU A 307 -4.62 2.55 7.66
N THR A 308 -4.83 3.73 7.07
CA THR A 308 -3.92 4.87 7.27
C THR A 308 -4.37 5.67 8.49
N ALA A 309 -3.74 5.38 9.64
CA ALA A 309 -3.98 6.05 10.91
C ALA A 309 -2.78 6.92 11.29
N GLY A 310 -2.70 8.11 10.70
CA GLY A 310 -1.49 8.93 10.71
C GLY A 310 -0.70 8.85 9.39
N GLY A 311 0.25 9.76 9.22
CA GLY A 311 1.19 9.77 8.09
C GLY A 311 0.56 9.83 6.69
N THR A 312 1.30 9.34 5.70
CA THR A 312 0.90 9.40 4.28
C THR A 312 1.27 8.13 3.51
N VAL A 313 0.30 7.59 2.78
CA VAL A 313 0.53 6.57 1.75
C VAL A 313 0.73 7.25 0.40
N TYR A 314 1.79 6.90 -0.32
CA TYR A 314 2.06 7.35 -1.67
C TYR A 314 1.94 6.21 -2.66
N VAL A 315 1.11 6.41 -3.68
CA VAL A 315 1.12 5.64 -4.93
C VAL A 315 1.87 6.50 -5.95
N ASP A 316 3.17 6.24 -6.06
CA ASP A 316 4.13 6.99 -6.88
C ASP A 316 4.79 6.12 -7.96
N GLY A 317 4.06 5.09 -8.39
CA GLY A 317 4.41 4.14 -9.44
C GLY A 317 3.92 2.74 -9.08
N GLY A 318 4.05 1.79 -10.00
CA GLY A 318 3.64 0.40 -9.77
C GLY A 318 2.14 0.25 -9.52
N THR A 319 1.77 -0.72 -8.69
CA THR A 319 0.38 -1.07 -8.39
C THR A 319 0.19 -1.29 -6.89
N LEU A 320 -0.76 -0.61 -6.28
CA LEU A 320 -1.26 -0.92 -4.94
C LEU A 320 -2.63 -1.59 -5.06
N ASN A 321 -2.73 -2.85 -4.66
CA ASN A 321 -3.97 -3.60 -4.57
C ASN A 321 -4.41 -3.69 -3.11
N VAL A 322 -5.66 -3.31 -2.84
CA VAL A 322 -6.26 -3.37 -1.51
C VAL A 322 -7.55 -4.17 -1.59
N SER A 323 -7.69 -5.19 -0.74
CA SER A 323 -8.93 -5.93 -0.52
C SER A 323 -9.42 -5.69 0.90
N GLY A 324 -10.70 -5.79 1.20
CA GLY A 324 -11.22 -5.55 2.56
C GLY A 324 -11.25 -4.08 3.00
N GLY A 325 -11.05 -3.13 2.08
CA GLY A 325 -11.26 -1.70 2.29
C GLY A 325 -9.99 -0.87 2.39
N LEU A 326 -9.99 0.27 1.69
CA LEU A 326 -9.00 1.33 1.86
C LEU A 326 -9.55 2.43 2.77
N TYR A 327 -8.90 2.63 3.91
CA TYR A 327 -9.26 3.64 4.91
C TYR A 327 -8.17 4.70 5.00
N THR A 328 -8.52 5.96 4.73
CA THR A 328 -7.61 7.11 4.87
C THR A 328 -8.11 8.02 5.98
N GLY A 329 -7.40 8.10 7.10
CA GLY A 329 -7.83 8.84 8.28
C GLY A 329 -8.80 8.04 9.14
N THR A 330 -8.26 7.08 9.91
CA THR A 330 -9.03 6.27 10.87
C THR A 330 -8.37 6.34 12.24
N GLY A 331 -9.09 6.81 13.26
CA GLY A 331 -8.58 7.07 14.61
C GLY A 331 -7.61 8.26 14.71
N VAL A 332 -6.72 8.43 13.73
CA VAL A 332 -5.79 9.55 13.57
C VAL A 332 -5.81 10.01 12.11
N ALA A 333 -5.70 11.33 11.90
CA ALA A 333 -5.76 11.92 10.57
C ALA A 333 -4.66 11.32 9.68
N GLY A 334 -5.06 10.84 8.50
CA GLY A 334 -4.19 10.12 7.58
C GLY A 334 -4.32 10.69 6.18
N SER A 335 -3.28 10.51 5.37
CA SER A 335 -3.24 11.02 4.00
C SER A 335 -2.94 9.95 2.96
N LEU A 336 -3.50 10.13 1.77
CA LEU A 336 -3.21 9.34 0.58
C LEU A 336 -2.80 10.28 -0.56
N ASN A 337 -1.68 9.98 -1.23
CA ASN A 337 -1.19 10.70 -2.39
C ASN A 337 -1.07 9.74 -3.57
N ILE A 338 -1.74 10.06 -4.68
CA ILE A 338 -1.70 9.27 -5.91
C ILE A 338 -1.12 10.18 -7.01
N SER A 339 0.16 10.02 -7.27
CA SER A 339 0.87 10.84 -8.27
C SER A 339 1.10 10.10 -9.58
N SER A 340 1.21 8.77 -9.55
CA SER A 340 1.28 7.91 -10.73
C SER A 340 0.88 6.47 -10.35
N GLY A 341 1.04 5.50 -11.27
CA GLY A 341 0.72 4.10 -11.01
C GLY A 341 -0.79 3.79 -10.98
N THR A 342 -1.12 2.62 -10.44
CA THR A 342 -2.51 2.14 -10.31
C THR A 342 -2.83 1.81 -8.85
N LEU A 343 -3.95 2.29 -8.36
CA LEU A 343 -4.53 1.92 -7.08
C LEU A 343 -5.83 1.19 -7.31
N ASN A 344 -5.92 -0.06 -6.85
CA ASN A 344 -7.14 -0.87 -6.91
C ASN A 344 -7.63 -1.10 -5.48
N THR A 345 -8.92 -0.86 -5.23
CA THR A 345 -9.55 -1.17 -3.95
C THR A 345 -10.99 -1.65 -4.15
N ASP A 346 -11.46 -2.49 -3.24
CA ASP A 346 -12.84 -2.93 -3.20
C ASP A 346 -13.80 -1.79 -2.80
N PHE A 347 -13.50 -1.02 -1.75
CA PHE A 347 -14.17 0.22 -1.43
C PHE A 347 -13.19 1.23 -0.83
N PHE A 348 -13.59 2.50 -0.81
CA PHE A 348 -12.77 3.58 -0.30
C PHE A 348 -13.51 4.43 0.72
N ASN A 349 -12.94 4.57 1.91
CA ASN A 349 -13.49 5.38 2.99
C ASN A 349 -12.49 6.43 3.48
N MET A 350 -12.85 7.71 3.35
CA MET A 350 -12.05 8.85 3.77
C MET A 350 -12.59 9.47 5.05
N GLY A 351 -11.80 9.44 6.11
CA GLY A 351 -12.21 9.83 7.45
C GLY A 351 -13.12 8.79 8.09
N ASP A 352 -13.30 8.88 9.41
CA ASP A 352 -14.20 8.01 10.18
C ASP A 352 -15.42 8.77 10.74
N GLY A 353 -15.62 10.02 10.29
CA GLY A 353 -16.66 10.93 10.78
C GLY A 353 -16.21 11.81 11.95
N THR A 354 -15.21 11.37 12.73
CA THR A 354 -14.60 12.16 13.80
C THR A 354 -13.25 12.73 13.41
N VAL A 355 -12.52 11.99 12.59
CA VAL A 355 -11.18 12.28 12.10
C VAL A 355 -11.21 12.42 10.59
N ALA A 356 -10.47 13.41 10.09
CA ALA A 356 -10.37 13.70 8.66
C ALA A 356 -9.39 12.78 7.93
N GLY A 357 -9.75 12.40 6.70
CA GLY A 357 -8.86 11.84 5.70
C GLY A 357 -8.53 12.86 4.62
N TYR A 358 -7.28 12.92 4.19
CA TYR A 358 -6.84 13.81 3.12
C TYR A 358 -6.35 13.02 1.91
N VAL A 359 -6.86 13.34 0.72
CA VAL A 359 -6.39 12.71 -0.52
C VAL A 359 -5.91 13.78 -1.48
N THR A 360 -4.77 13.51 -2.10
CA THR A 360 -4.25 14.28 -3.23
C THR A 360 -4.03 13.35 -4.41
N GLN A 361 -4.61 13.65 -5.56
CA GLN A 361 -4.38 12.88 -6.78
C GLN A 361 -3.96 13.80 -7.92
N SER A 362 -2.73 13.66 -8.39
CA SER A 362 -2.17 14.45 -9.50
C SER A 362 -1.96 13.65 -10.78
N GLY A 363 -2.11 12.33 -10.70
CA GLY A 363 -1.98 11.40 -11.83
C GLY A 363 -2.49 10.01 -11.46
N GLY A 364 -2.00 8.99 -12.18
CA GLY A 364 -2.35 7.59 -11.97
C GLY A 364 -3.82 7.25 -12.23
N THR A 365 -4.16 5.98 -11.98
CA THR A 365 -5.53 5.47 -12.06
C THR A 365 -5.97 4.97 -10.69
N PHE A 366 -7.12 5.43 -10.22
CA PHE A 366 -7.74 4.93 -9.00
C PHE A 366 -9.01 4.14 -9.36
N ASN A 367 -8.96 2.82 -9.19
CA ASN A 367 -10.06 1.90 -9.43
C ASN A 367 -10.71 1.50 -8.09
N ILE A 368 -11.99 1.82 -7.94
CA ILE A 368 -12.80 1.47 -6.77
C ILE A 368 -13.95 0.60 -7.25
N THR A 369 -13.97 -0.69 -6.88
CA THR A 369 -15.04 -1.60 -7.33
C THR A 369 -16.39 -1.31 -6.66
N GLY A 370 -16.36 -0.79 -5.43
CA GLY A 370 -17.50 -0.50 -4.59
C GLY A 370 -17.62 1.00 -4.29
N ASN A 371 -18.05 1.33 -3.08
CA ASN A 371 -18.40 2.70 -2.72
C ASN A 371 -17.16 3.57 -2.47
N VAL A 372 -17.28 4.84 -2.81
CA VAL A 372 -16.41 5.93 -2.34
C VAL A 372 -17.19 6.72 -1.28
N THR A 373 -16.62 6.86 -0.09
CA THR A 373 -17.21 7.65 1.00
C THR A 373 -16.25 8.76 1.43
N ILE A 374 -16.69 10.01 1.34
CA ILE A 374 -15.99 11.20 1.84
C ILE A 374 -16.75 11.69 3.07
N ASN A 375 -16.22 11.39 4.26
CA ASN A 375 -16.85 11.80 5.51
C ASN A 375 -16.70 13.30 5.80
N THR A 376 -17.41 13.76 6.83
CA THR A 376 -17.33 15.14 7.32
C THR A 376 -15.87 15.51 7.64
N SER A 377 -15.45 16.70 7.19
CA SER A 377 -14.07 17.22 7.32
C SER A 377 -12.99 16.60 6.43
N SER A 378 -13.27 15.50 5.71
CA SER A 378 -12.34 14.91 4.74
C SER A 378 -12.33 15.72 3.43
N VAL A 379 -11.17 15.76 2.77
CA VAL A 379 -11.00 16.47 1.48
C VAL A 379 -10.20 15.60 0.51
N PHE A 380 -10.75 15.42 -0.69
CA PHE A 380 -10.14 14.76 -1.84
C PHE A 380 -9.86 15.80 -2.93
N THR A 381 -8.59 16.15 -3.09
CA THR A 381 -8.13 17.14 -4.07
C THR A 381 -7.49 16.46 -5.27
N CYS A 382 -7.98 16.78 -6.47
CA CYS A 382 -7.35 16.41 -7.73
C CYS A 382 -6.63 17.61 -8.36
N SER A 383 -5.53 17.32 -9.05
CA SER A 383 -4.81 18.26 -9.92
C SER A 383 -4.49 17.56 -11.24
N ASN A 384 -4.30 18.29 -12.34
CA ASN A 384 -4.20 17.72 -13.68
C ASN A 384 -5.44 16.87 -14.04
N SER A 385 -5.27 15.81 -14.84
CA SER A 385 -6.35 14.95 -15.35
C SER A 385 -6.23 13.48 -14.93
N PRO A 386 -6.23 13.16 -13.62
CA PRO A 386 -6.20 11.78 -13.16
C PRO A 386 -7.51 11.04 -13.44
N ALA A 387 -7.42 9.72 -13.54
CA ALA A 387 -8.57 8.84 -13.75
C ALA A 387 -9.07 8.24 -12.43
N ILE A 388 -10.38 8.31 -12.20
CA ILE A 388 -11.08 7.71 -11.06
C ILE A 388 -12.23 6.87 -11.61
N ASN A 389 -12.15 5.56 -11.42
CA ASN A 389 -13.17 4.61 -11.86
C ASN A 389 -13.95 4.11 -10.64
N VAL A 390 -15.27 4.29 -10.64
CA VAL A 390 -16.13 3.97 -9.50
C VAL A 390 -17.17 2.94 -9.94
N GLY A 391 -17.16 1.77 -9.29
CA GLY A 391 -18.11 0.69 -9.47
C GLY A 391 -19.29 0.70 -8.49
N GLY A 392 -19.20 1.41 -7.37
CA GLY A 392 -20.31 1.58 -6.40
C GLY A 392 -20.79 3.03 -6.27
N ASN A 393 -21.33 3.41 -5.12
CA ASN A 393 -21.87 4.74 -4.92
C ASN A 393 -20.78 5.77 -4.63
N TRP A 394 -21.03 7.00 -5.05
CA TRP A 394 -20.26 8.17 -4.63
C TRP A 394 -21.00 8.86 -3.50
N VAL A 395 -20.46 8.80 -2.28
CA VAL A 395 -21.06 9.36 -1.08
C VAL A 395 -20.19 10.50 -0.57
N SER A 396 -20.67 11.74 -0.67
CA SER A 396 -20.00 12.90 -0.07
C SER A 396 -20.85 13.50 1.05
N ASN A 397 -20.26 13.59 2.23
CA ASN A 397 -20.85 14.22 3.41
C ASN A 397 -20.24 15.60 3.71
N ASN A 398 -19.49 16.15 2.74
CA ASN A 398 -18.83 17.44 2.83
C ASN A 398 -19.00 18.22 1.52
N ASN A 399 -19.55 19.44 1.57
CA ASN A 399 -19.74 20.31 0.40
C ASN A 399 -18.42 20.67 -0.30
N GLY A 400 -17.32 20.78 0.45
CA GLY A 400 -15.97 20.97 -0.07
C GLY A 400 -15.15 19.67 -0.11
N GLY A 401 -15.81 18.51 0.02
CA GLY A 401 -15.14 17.22 0.21
C GLY A 401 -14.41 16.73 -1.03
N PHE A 402 -14.83 17.14 -2.23
CA PHE A 402 -14.15 16.81 -3.48
C PHE A 402 -13.83 18.08 -4.26
N VAL A 403 -12.54 18.26 -4.56
CA VAL A 403 -12.01 19.36 -5.37
C VAL A 403 -11.48 18.73 -6.67
N PRO A 404 -12.24 18.80 -7.78
CA PRO A 404 -12.04 17.88 -8.90
C PRO A 404 -10.85 18.19 -9.81
N GLY A 405 -10.25 19.39 -9.77
CA GLY A 405 -9.21 19.78 -10.73
C GLY A 405 -9.69 19.57 -12.17
N SER A 406 -8.92 18.86 -13.00
CA SER A 406 -9.33 18.40 -14.34
C SER A 406 -9.54 16.89 -14.40
N SER A 407 -9.91 16.25 -13.27
CA SER A 407 -10.09 14.80 -13.18
C SER A 407 -11.17 14.24 -14.11
N VAL A 408 -11.07 12.94 -14.37
CA VAL A 408 -12.07 12.16 -15.10
C VAL A 408 -12.64 11.09 -14.17
N LEU A 409 -13.88 11.29 -13.72
CA LEU A 409 -14.64 10.27 -13.01
C LEU A 409 -15.45 9.44 -13.99
N THR A 410 -15.27 8.13 -13.96
CA THR A 410 -16.05 7.19 -14.75
C THR A 410 -16.87 6.30 -13.82
N PHE A 411 -18.19 6.35 -13.98
CA PHE A 411 -19.10 5.45 -13.30
C PHE A 411 -19.52 4.34 -14.26
N ASN A 412 -19.10 3.11 -14.00
CA ASN A 412 -19.12 2.00 -14.98
C ASN A 412 -19.73 0.68 -14.49
N SER A 413 -20.46 0.66 -13.37
CA SER A 413 -21.13 -0.56 -12.91
C SER A 413 -22.19 -1.04 -13.91
N THR A 414 -22.07 -2.29 -14.32
CA THR A 414 -23.08 -3.01 -15.11
C THR A 414 -23.97 -3.91 -14.23
N ALA A 415 -23.56 -4.13 -12.99
CA ALA A 415 -24.26 -5.00 -12.03
C ALA A 415 -25.43 -4.30 -11.34
N SER A 416 -25.29 -3.01 -11.01
CA SER A 416 -26.30 -2.24 -10.27
C SER A 416 -26.34 -0.79 -10.72
N ASP A 417 -27.43 -0.10 -10.37
CA ASP A 417 -27.45 1.36 -10.42
C ASP A 417 -26.44 1.94 -9.43
N GLN A 418 -26.00 3.17 -9.71
CA GLN A 418 -25.07 3.92 -8.86
C GLN A 418 -25.68 5.26 -8.47
N TYR A 419 -25.25 5.78 -7.32
CA TYR A 419 -25.80 7.00 -6.74
C TYR A 419 -24.69 8.00 -6.41
N ILE A 420 -24.88 9.24 -6.83
CA ILE A 420 -24.18 10.43 -6.31
C ILE A 420 -25.04 10.94 -5.14
N GLN A 421 -24.59 10.71 -3.92
CA GLN A 421 -25.40 10.88 -2.71
C GLN A 421 -24.58 11.37 -1.52
N GLY A 422 -25.21 11.37 -0.34
CA GLY A 422 -24.63 11.82 0.93
C GLY A 422 -25.34 13.06 1.47
N SER A 423 -24.79 13.64 2.54
CA SER A 423 -25.33 14.85 3.18
C SER A 423 -24.84 16.15 2.54
N ALA A 424 -23.87 16.11 1.63
CA ALA A 424 -23.42 17.30 0.90
C ALA A 424 -24.55 17.81 -0.02
N SER A 425 -24.95 19.07 0.16
CA SER A 425 -25.96 19.71 -0.66
C SER A 425 -25.43 20.16 -2.02
N THR A 426 -24.12 20.38 -2.11
CA THR A 426 -23.41 20.70 -3.35
C THR A 426 -22.32 19.68 -3.60
N GLN A 427 -22.26 19.11 -4.82
CA GLN A 427 -21.17 18.23 -5.24
C GLN A 427 -20.56 18.74 -6.55
N SER A 428 -19.23 18.75 -6.63
CA SER A 428 -18.48 19.34 -7.74
C SER A 428 -17.62 18.30 -8.46
N PHE A 429 -17.67 18.30 -9.78
CA PHE A 429 -16.96 17.34 -10.64
C PHE A 429 -16.34 18.07 -11.85
N SER A 430 -15.22 17.55 -12.37
CA SER A 430 -14.66 17.99 -13.64
C SER A 430 -15.37 17.28 -14.78
N THR A 431 -14.89 16.11 -15.19
CA THR A 431 -15.57 15.25 -16.17
C THR A 431 -16.28 14.11 -15.46
N ILE A 432 -17.57 13.93 -15.76
CA ILE A 432 -18.32 12.72 -15.44
C ILE A 432 -18.55 11.93 -16.73
N ASN A 433 -18.13 10.66 -16.73
CA ASN A 433 -18.49 9.67 -17.73
C ASN A 433 -19.49 8.68 -17.14
N VAL A 434 -20.65 8.56 -17.77
CA VAL A 434 -21.62 7.50 -17.50
C VAL A 434 -21.40 6.41 -18.56
N ASN A 435 -20.78 5.31 -18.14
CA ASN A 435 -20.42 4.17 -19.00
C ASN A 435 -21.08 2.89 -18.47
N LYS A 436 -22.41 2.89 -18.34
CA LYS A 436 -23.12 1.80 -17.65
C LYS A 436 -24.39 1.36 -18.38
N THR A 437 -24.19 0.53 -19.39
CA THR A 437 -25.25 -0.02 -20.25
C THR A 437 -26.39 -0.64 -19.42
N GLY A 438 -27.63 -0.20 -19.69
CA GLY A 438 -28.82 -0.73 -19.00
C GLY A 438 -28.98 -0.34 -17.53
N ARG A 439 -28.13 0.55 -17.00
CA ARG A 439 -28.17 1.02 -15.62
C ARG A 439 -28.26 2.54 -15.55
N THR A 440 -28.58 3.03 -14.35
CA THR A 440 -28.78 4.45 -14.07
C THR A 440 -27.73 4.97 -13.09
N LEU A 441 -27.20 6.17 -13.34
CA LEU A 441 -26.53 7.00 -12.36
C LEU A 441 -27.52 8.02 -11.83
N HIS A 442 -27.92 7.89 -10.57
CA HIS A 442 -28.84 8.81 -9.91
C HIS A 442 -28.10 9.89 -9.14
N VAL A 443 -28.62 11.11 -9.14
CA VAL A 443 -28.33 12.09 -8.10
C VAL A 443 -29.36 11.91 -6.99
N SER A 444 -28.92 11.69 -5.76
CA SER A 444 -29.79 11.42 -4.62
C SER A 444 -29.23 12.00 -3.31
N GLY A 445 -29.83 11.59 -2.18
CA GLY A 445 -29.46 12.12 -0.87
C GLY A 445 -29.84 13.58 -0.73
N SER A 446 -28.93 14.39 -0.18
CA SER A 446 -29.15 15.83 0.01
C SER A 446 -28.65 16.69 -1.15
N ALA A 447 -28.08 16.09 -2.21
CA ALA A 447 -27.48 16.82 -3.31
C ALA A 447 -28.55 17.53 -4.15
N THR A 448 -28.66 18.84 -3.96
CA THR A 448 -29.55 19.72 -4.72
C THR A 448 -28.81 20.49 -5.80
N THR A 449 -27.49 20.66 -5.66
CA THR A 449 -26.65 21.36 -6.64
C THR A 449 -25.51 20.46 -7.12
N LEU A 450 -25.36 20.34 -8.44
CA LEU A 450 -24.16 19.78 -9.05
C LEU A 450 -23.39 20.86 -9.81
N ASN A 451 -22.08 20.93 -9.62
CA ASN A 451 -21.17 21.69 -10.47
C ASN A 451 -20.38 20.71 -11.31
N ILE A 452 -20.47 20.79 -12.64
CA ILE A 452 -19.86 19.84 -13.55
C ILE A 452 -19.13 20.61 -14.65
N SER A 453 -17.88 20.28 -14.95
CA SER A 453 -17.23 20.86 -16.13
C SER A 453 -17.69 20.17 -17.41
N ARG A 454 -17.75 18.84 -17.45
CA ARG A 454 -18.22 18.09 -18.63
C ARG A 454 -19.03 16.88 -18.21
N LEU A 455 -20.20 16.69 -18.81
CA LEU A 455 -21.01 15.49 -18.63
C LEU A 455 -21.04 14.70 -19.95
N ASN A 456 -20.64 13.43 -19.89
CA ASN A 456 -20.76 12.50 -21.02
C ASN A 456 -21.57 11.29 -20.60
N ILE A 457 -22.77 11.19 -21.16
CA ILE A 457 -23.60 10.01 -21.04
C ILE A 457 -23.26 9.14 -22.24
N ASN A 458 -22.18 8.35 -22.12
CA ASN A 458 -21.74 7.51 -23.23
C ASN A 458 -22.66 6.29 -23.38
N GLN A 459 -23.10 5.70 -22.26
CA GLN A 459 -24.04 4.58 -22.20
C GLN A 459 -24.83 4.61 -20.89
N GLY A 460 -26.07 4.10 -20.91
CA GLY A 460 -26.95 4.06 -19.73
C GLY A 460 -27.72 5.36 -19.53
N THR A 461 -28.25 5.56 -18.32
CA THR A 461 -29.07 6.73 -17.96
C THR A 461 -28.36 7.60 -16.94
N PHE A 462 -28.33 8.92 -17.15
CA PHE A 462 -28.09 9.89 -16.07
C PHE A 462 -29.42 10.46 -15.59
N ASN A 463 -29.75 10.26 -14.31
CA ASN A 463 -30.97 10.77 -13.71
C ASN A 463 -30.62 11.89 -12.72
N ALA A 464 -31.06 13.11 -13.03
CA ALA A 464 -30.80 14.29 -12.22
C ALA A 464 -31.47 14.24 -10.82
N GLY A 465 -32.44 13.36 -10.61
CA GLY A 465 -32.97 12.98 -9.30
C GLY A 465 -33.29 14.15 -8.38
N THR A 466 -32.57 14.27 -7.27
CA THR A 466 -32.76 15.34 -6.26
C THR A 466 -32.15 16.69 -6.63
N ALA A 467 -31.36 16.76 -7.72
CA ALA A 467 -30.76 18.01 -8.15
C ALA A 467 -31.85 18.98 -8.63
N THR A 468 -31.84 20.19 -8.06
CA THR A 468 -32.66 21.31 -8.54
C THR A 468 -31.85 22.23 -9.44
N THR A 469 -30.52 22.23 -9.33
CA THR A 469 -29.60 23.00 -10.20
C THR A 469 -28.41 22.16 -10.63
N MET A 470 -28.08 22.20 -11.92
CA MET A 470 -26.85 21.64 -12.48
C MET A 470 -26.09 22.74 -13.22
N ASN A 471 -24.99 23.22 -12.64
CA ASN A 471 -24.10 24.17 -13.28
C ASN A 471 -23.11 23.41 -14.17
N VAL A 472 -23.09 23.74 -15.45
CA VAL A 472 -22.25 23.08 -16.46
C VAL A 472 -21.34 24.13 -17.09
N SER A 473 -20.02 24.02 -16.87
CA SER A 473 -19.04 25.00 -17.38
C SER A 473 -18.35 24.60 -18.69
N GLY A 474 -18.61 23.39 -19.19
CA GLY A 474 -18.08 22.85 -20.46
C GLY A 474 -19.13 22.03 -21.21
N ASN A 475 -18.71 21.03 -21.98
CA ASN A 475 -19.61 20.36 -22.94
C ASN A 475 -20.58 19.36 -22.28
N TRP A 476 -21.70 19.14 -22.96
CA TRP A 476 -22.69 18.12 -22.63
C TRP A 476 -22.81 17.12 -23.79
N MET A 477 -22.56 15.84 -23.54
CA MET A 477 -22.75 14.78 -24.52
C MET A 477 -23.75 13.75 -24.00
N ASN A 478 -24.74 13.39 -24.83
CA ASN A 478 -25.72 12.37 -24.54
C ASN A 478 -25.88 11.35 -25.69
N ASN A 479 -25.24 10.19 -25.53
CA ASN A 479 -25.41 9.01 -26.38
C ASN A 479 -26.26 7.93 -25.69
N GLY A 480 -26.67 8.15 -24.43
CA GLY A 480 -27.50 7.26 -23.64
C GLY A 480 -28.88 7.86 -23.41
N SER A 481 -29.28 7.98 -22.14
CA SER A 481 -30.52 8.65 -21.73
C SER A 481 -30.26 9.68 -20.64
N TYR A 482 -30.99 10.78 -20.68
CA TYR A 482 -31.01 11.80 -19.63
C TYR A 482 -32.41 11.94 -19.06
N THR A 483 -32.55 11.82 -17.74
CA THR A 483 -33.80 12.09 -17.01
C THR A 483 -33.63 13.36 -16.18
N GLN A 484 -34.32 14.42 -16.60
CA GLN A 484 -34.14 15.78 -16.12
C GLN A 484 -34.68 16.06 -14.70
N ALA A 485 -35.63 15.27 -14.21
CA ALA A 485 -36.34 15.54 -12.94
C ALA A 485 -36.79 17.02 -12.84
N SER A 486 -36.51 17.70 -11.74
CA SER A 486 -36.78 19.14 -11.55
C SER A 486 -35.53 20.02 -11.77
N ALA A 487 -34.46 19.48 -12.36
CA ALA A 487 -33.19 20.18 -12.46
C ALA A 487 -33.21 21.29 -13.51
N ARG A 488 -32.84 22.52 -13.10
CA ARG A 488 -32.44 23.59 -14.01
C ARG A 488 -30.98 23.41 -14.40
N VAL A 489 -30.71 23.27 -15.70
CA VAL A 489 -29.34 23.19 -16.23
C VAL A 489 -28.86 24.59 -16.59
N VAL A 490 -27.78 25.02 -15.97
CA VAL A 490 -27.16 26.34 -16.19
C VAL A 490 -25.86 26.14 -16.97
N PHE A 491 -25.84 26.52 -18.24
CA PHE A 491 -24.62 26.54 -19.04
C PHE A 491 -23.86 27.85 -18.79
N ASN A 492 -22.78 27.80 -18.00
CA ASN A 492 -22.05 28.96 -17.49
C ASN A 492 -20.55 28.92 -17.80
N GLY A 493 -20.15 28.24 -18.87
CA GLY A 493 -18.78 28.19 -19.34
C GLY A 493 -18.28 29.54 -19.88
N THR A 494 -16.96 29.63 -20.07
CA THR A 494 -16.30 30.80 -20.69
C THR A 494 -15.95 30.57 -22.17
N ALA A 495 -15.82 29.31 -22.59
CA ALA A 495 -15.64 28.91 -23.98
C ALA A 495 -16.99 28.50 -24.60
N LEU A 496 -17.09 28.50 -25.93
CA LEU A 496 -18.27 27.98 -26.64
C LEU A 496 -18.57 26.56 -26.14
N GLN A 497 -19.77 26.36 -25.57
CA GLN A 497 -20.20 25.07 -25.06
C GLN A 497 -21.02 24.33 -26.11
N THR A 498 -20.75 23.04 -26.26
CA THR A 498 -21.48 22.19 -27.21
C THR A 498 -22.39 21.22 -26.45
N ILE A 499 -23.65 21.16 -26.88
CA ILE A 499 -24.59 20.10 -26.53
C ILE A 499 -24.63 19.14 -27.73
N SER A 500 -24.25 17.90 -27.48
CA SER A 500 -24.10 16.90 -28.53
C SER A 500 -24.56 15.50 -28.13
N GLY A 501 -24.50 14.59 -29.08
CA GLY A 501 -24.69 13.15 -28.89
C GLY A 501 -25.71 12.57 -29.86
N SER A 502 -25.90 11.26 -29.80
CA SER A 502 -26.85 10.54 -30.66
C SER A 502 -28.26 10.42 -30.08
N SER A 503 -28.47 10.81 -28.83
CA SER A 503 -29.74 10.67 -28.12
C SER A 503 -30.38 12.03 -27.82
N LEU A 504 -31.72 12.07 -27.91
CA LEU A 504 -32.51 13.25 -27.55
C LEU A 504 -32.18 13.69 -26.13
N THR A 505 -31.87 14.97 -25.95
CA THR A 505 -31.66 15.56 -24.64
C THR A 505 -32.81 16.49 -24.30
N THR A 506 -33.63 16.09 -23.33
CA THR A 506 -34.73 16.91 -22.82
C THR A 506 -34.33 17.57 -21.51
N PHE A 507 -34.38 18.90 -21.45
CA PHE A 507 -34.14 19.65 -20.21
C PHE A 507 -35.45 20.09 -19.57
N HIS A 508 -35.50 20.10 -18.24
CA HIS A 508 -36.66 20.65 -17.50
C HIS A 508 -36.68 22.17 -17.61
N GLN A 509 -35.55 22.81 -17.28
CA GLN A 509 -35.31 24.23 -17.47
C GLN A 509 -33.85 24.44 -17.89
N VAL A 510 -33.60 25.44 -18.73
CA VAL A 510 -32.24 25.80 -19.17
C VAL A 510 -31.99 27.28 -18.88
N THR A 511 -30.81 27.60 -18.36
CA THR A 511 -30.30 28.96 -18.32
C THR A 511 -28.99 28.99 -19.09
N VAL A 512 -28.89 29.83 -20.12
CA VAL A 512 -27.64 30.06 -20.84
C VAL A 512 -27.01 31.32 -20.27
N ASN A 513 -25.92 31.14 -19.51
CA ASN A 513 -25.09 32.21 -18.96
C ASN A 513 -23.65 32.08 -19.47
N ASN A 514 -23.52 31.84 -20.78
CA ASN A 514 -22.24 31.73 -21.46
C ASN A 514 -22.17 32.82 -22.54
N GLY A 515 -21.24 33.77 -22.40
CA GLY A 515 -21.05 34.87 -23.34
C GLY A 515 -20.55 34.43 -24.72
N ALA A 516 -19.92 33.25 -24.83
CA ALA A 516 -19.51 32.65 -26.09
C ALA A 516 -20.63 31.85 -26.78
N GLY A 517 -21.78 31.65 -26.11
CA GLY A 517 -22.95 30.97 -26.66
C GLY A 517 -22.94 29.45 -26.50
N ILE A 518 -23.92 28.82 -27.15
CA ILE A 518 -24.14 27.36 -27.16
C ILE A 518 -24.21 26.88 -28.60
N ASN A 519 -23.46 25.82 -28.91
CA ASN A 519 -23.57 25.06 -30.14
C ASN A 519 -24.40 23.79 -29.94
N LEU A 520 -25.27 23.48 -30.89
CA LEU A 520 -26.09 22.26 -30.89
C LEU A 520 -25.64 21.38 -32.07
N SER A 521 -25.01 20.24 -31.78
CA SER A 521 -24.46 19.33 -32.81
C SER A 521 -24.95 17.89 -32.61
N GLY A 522 -25.65 17.30 -33.57
CA GLY A 522 -26.13 15.90 -33.48
C GLY A 522 -27.64 15.68 -33.26
N ILE A 523 -28.45 16.74 -33.45
CA ILE A 523 -29.94 16.79 -33.50
C ILE A 523 -30.67 16.91 -32.14
N ASP A 524 -31.57 17.89 -32.11
CA ASP A 524 -32.64 18.30 -31.17
C ASP A 524 -32.39 18.20 -29.65
N ALA A 525 -31.89 19.30 -29.07
CA ALA A 525 -32.16 19.59 -27.66
C ALA A 525 -33.61 20.09 -27.53
N ALA A 526 -34.46 19.37 -26.80
CA ALA A 526 -35.83 19.80 -26.51
C ALA A 526 -35.90 20.39 -25.09
N ILE A 527 -36.52 21.56 -24.92
CA ILE A 527 -36.77 22.17 -23.60
C ILE A 527 -38.25 22.00 -23.28
N SER A 528 -38.58 21.39 -22.13
CA SER A 528 -39.97 21.24 -21.71
C SER A 528 -40.47 22.52 -21.03
N GLY A 529 -41.25 23.33 -21.74
CA GLY A 529 -41.83 24.58 -21.22
C GLY A 529 -41.03 25.80 -21.67
N ALA A 530 -41.49 26.46 -22.74
CA ALA A 530 -40.82 27.63 -23.29
C ALA A 530 -41.37 28.91 -22.62
N ASP A 531 -40.47 29.68 -22.00
CA ASP A 531 -40.72 31.10 -21.71
C ASP A 531 -40.31 31.95 -22.94
N ILE A 532 -40.99 33.09 -23.10
CA ILE A 532 -40.93 33.99 -24.27
C ILE A 532 -39.51 34.35 -24.77
N PRO A 533 -38.46 34.51 -23.92
CA PRO A 533 -37.09 34.79 -24.38
C PRO A 533 -36.46 33.66 -25.22
N GLU A 534 -36.85 32.40 -25.01
CA GLU A 534 -36.21 31.24 -25.64
C GLU A 534 -36.65 31.04 -27.10
N ILE A 535 -37.92 31.35 -27.40
CA ILE A 535 -38.44 31.38 -28.77
C ILE A 535 -37.64 32.40 -29.60
N ILE A 536 -37.23 33.51 -29.00
CA ILE A 536 -36.43 34.54 -29.67
C ILE A 536 -35.01 34.03 -29.97
N PHE A 537 -34.39 33.28 -29.04
CA PHE A 537 -33.08 32.68 -29.28
C PHE A 537 -33.12 31.65 -30.42
N PHE A 538 -34.10 30.74 -30.42
CA PHE A 538 -34.26 29.76 -31.49
C PHE A 538 -34.58 30.41 -32.84
N LYS A 539 -35.41 31.46 -32.83
CA LYS A 539 -35.66 32.28 -34.02
C LYS A 539 -34.35 32.88 -34.55
N ASN A 540 -33.55 33.50 -33.69
CA ASN A 540 -32.30 34.15 -34.12
C ASN A 540 -31.28 33.14 -34.67
N GLN A 541 -31.18 31.95 -34.09
CA GLN A 541 -30.31 30.88 -34.61
C GLN A 541 -30.82 30.29 -35.93
N ALA A 542 -32.14 30.12 -36.06
CA ALA A 542 -32.73 29.70 -37.33
C ALA A 542 -32.48 30.73 -38.43
N MET A 543 -32.62 32.03 -38.12
CA MET A 543 -32.33 33.13 -39.03
C MET A 543 -30.85 33.18 -39.41
N ALA A 544 -29.92 33.01 -38.46
CA ALA A 544 -28.48 33.01 -38.76
C ALA A 544 -28.09 31.90 -39.73
N LYS A 545 -28.63 30.68 -39.54
CA LYS A 545 -28.43 29.57 -40.51
C LYS A 545 -29.05 29.85 -41.87
N PHE A 546 -30.16 30.59 -41.90
CA PHE A 546 -30.84 30.97 -43.13
C PHE A 546 -30.05 32.02 -43.90
N GLU A 547 -29.49 33.03 -43.22
CA GLU A 547 -28.58 34.02 -43.80
C GLU A 547 -27.32 33.37 -44.39
N ASP A 548 -26.70 32.44 -43.65
CA ASP A 548 -25.56 31.67 -44.16
C ASP A 548 -25.93 30.87 -45.43
N LEU A 549 -27.12 30.26 -45.46
CA LEU A 549 -27.62 29.54 -46.64
C LEU A 549 -27.83 30.48 -47.83
N LEU A 550 -28.44 31.65 -47.62
CA LEU A 550 -28.70 32.64 -48.67
C LEU A 550 -27.42 33.25 -49.24
N SER A 551 -26.31 33.21 -48.49
CA SER A 551 -25.01 33.73 -48.92
C SER A 551 -24.21 32.80 -49.85
N LEU A 552 -24.73 31.60 -50.16
CA LEU A 552 -24.03 30.62 -50.98
C LEU A 552 -24.04 31.00 -52.47
N ASP A 553 -22.85 30.96 -53.09
CA ASP A 553 -22.61 31.39 -54.49
C ASP A 553 -23.57 30.78 -55.53
N TYR A 554 -24.09 29.57 -55.29
CA TYR A 554 -25.01 28.90 -56.21
C TYR A 554 -26.46 29.41 -56.14
N LEU A 555 -26.76 30.31 -55.21
CA LEU A 555 -28.05 31.02 -55.12
C LEU A 555 -27.98 32.41 -55.78
N ASP A 556 -26.82 32.84 -56.26
CA ASP A 556 -26.65 34.14 -56.91
C ASP A 556 -27.49 34.23 -58.20
N GLY A 557 -28.20 35.35 -58.37
CA GLY A 557 -29.15 35.57 -59.46
C GLY A 557 -30.53 34.89 -59.31
N ILE A 558 -30.79 34.16 -58.22
CA ILE A 558 -32.10 33.56 -57.92
C ILE A 558 -32.85 34.42 -56.89
N SER A 559 -34.11 34.76 -57.17
CA SER A 559 -34.95 35.45 -56.19
C SER A 559 -35.41 34.47 -55.11
N VAL A 560 -34.83 34.56 -53.92
CA VAL A 560 -35.19 33.71 -52.77
C VAL A 560 -36.03 34.51 -51.76
N SER A 561 -37.17 33.96 -51.34
CA SER A 561 -38.03 34.54 -50.29
C SER A 561 -37.95 33.74 -48.99
N GLU A 562 -37.70 34.43 -47.89
CA GLU A 562 -37.65 33.82 -46.55
C GLU A 562 -39.03 33.86 -45.88
N THR A 563 -39.41 32.76 -45.23
CA THR A 563 -40.57 32.73 -44.34
C THR A 563 -40.34 31.83 -43.13
N THR A 564 -40.43 32.42 -41.93
CA THR A 564 -40.45 31.67 -40.67
C THR A 564 -41.89 31.56 -40.15
N ARG A 565 -42.34 30.36 -39.80
CA ARG A 565 -43.68 30.10 -39.26
C ARG A 565 -43.63 29.10 -38.11
N PHE A 566 -44.43 29.36 -37.09
CA PHE A 566 -44.63 28.46 -35.95
C PHE A 566 -45.97 27.75 -36.10
N GLY A 567 -45.97 26.42 -36.14
CA GLY A 567 -47.17 25.60 -36.36
C GLY A 567 -46.85 24.21 -36.90
N LYS A 568 -47.87 23.39 -37.13
CA LYS A 568 -47.68 22.07 -37.77
C LYS A 568 -47.10 22.25 -39.18
N VAL A 569 -46.07 21.47 -39.50
CA VAL A 569 -45.31 21.56 -40.76
C VAL A 569 -46.24 21.51 -41.99
N TYR A 570 -47.21 20.60 -41.98
CA TYR A 570 -48.17 20.42 -43.09
C TYR A 570 -48.99 21.68 -43.39
N ASP A 571 -49.51 22.34 -42.35
CA ASP A 571 -50.34 23.54 -42.51
C ASP A 571 -49.48 24.74 -42.93
N GLY A 572 -48.27 24.85 -42.38
CA GLY A 572 -47.32 25.91 -42.71
C GLY A 572 -46.90 25.87 -44.18
N ILE A 573 -46.51 24.69 -44.68
CA ILE A 573 -46.06 24.51 -46.07
C ILE A 573 -47.19 24.81 -47.06
N ASN A 574 -48.39 24.29 -46.81
CA ASN A 574 -49.54 24.52 -47.70
C ASN A 574 -49.96 25.99 -47.79
N GLN A 575 -49.87 26.74 -46.68
CA GLN A 575 -50.18 28.18 -46.71
C GLN A 575 -49.11 28.97 -47.48
N VAL A 576 -47.83 28.65 -47.30
CA VAL A 576 -46.74 29.31 -48.03
C VAL A 576 -46.82 29.00 -49.52
N ALA A 577 -47.02 27.73 -49.89
CA ALA A 577 -47.13 27.32 -51.29
C ALA A 577 -48.25 28.06 -52.02
N LYS A 578 -49.41 28.24 -51.37
CA LYS A 578 -50.52 29.04 -51.93
C LYS A 578 -50.20 30.54 -52.01
N LYS A 579 -49.54 31.09 -50.99
CA LYS A 579 -49.21 32.52 -50.93
C LYS A 579 -48.18 32.92 -52.00
N GLU A 580 -47.17 32.10 -52.19
CA GLU A 580 -46.07 32.36 -53.14
C GLU A 580 -46.37 31.76 -54.54
N ASN A 581 -47.55 31.18 -54.73
CA ASN A 581 -47.99 30.54 -55.98
C ASN A 581 -46.96 29.51 -56.51
N ALA A 582 -46.48 28.65 -55.60
CA ALA A 582 -45.41 27.70 -55.87
C ALA A 582 -45.93 26.49 -56.67
N ASP A 583 -45.33 26.24 -57.84
CA ASP A 583 -45.67 25.09 -58.71
C ASP A 583 -44.97 23.79 -58.29
N PHE A 584 -43.92 23.88 -57.48
CA PHE A 584 -43.12 22.74 -57.05
C PHE A 584 -42.56 22.96 -55.64
N ILE A 585 -42.67 21.94 -54.79
CA ILE A 585 -42.17 21.98 -53.42
C ILE A 585 -41.10 20.89 -53.27
N VAL A 586 -39.88 21.30 -52.93
CA VAL A 586 -38.81 20.38 -52.55
C VAL A 586 -38.67 20.44 -51.03
N MET A 587 -38.86 19.29 -50.38
CA MET A 587 -38.68 19.15 -48.93
C MET A 587 -37.47 18.25 -48.66
N GLY A 588 -36.49 18.77 -47.93
CA GLY A 588 -35.45 17.95 -47.33
C GLY A 588 -35.87 17.56 -45.92
N SER A 589 -36.48 16.38 -45.75
CA SER A 589 -36.67 15.80 -44.41
C SER A 589 -35.55 14.78 -44.14
N HIS A 590 -34.97 14.83 -42.94
CA HIS A 590 -34.28 13.67 -42.40
C HIS A 590 -35.38 12.75 -41.88
N GLY A 591 -35.79 11.77 -42.69
CA GLY A 591 -36.91 10.89 -42.39
C GLY A 591 -36.87 10.35 -40.96
N ALA A 592 -38.00 10.39 -40.26
CA ALA A 592 -38.15 9.75 -38.97
C ALA A 592 -38.30 8.24 -39.17
N SER A 593 -37.38 7.42 -38.65
CA SER A 593 -37.57 5.96 -38.68
C SER A 593 -38.60 5.55 -37.64
N GLY A 594 -39.80 5.15 -38.07
CA GLY A 594 -40.80 4.52 -37.20
C GLY A 594 -42.24 4.78 -37.64
N PHE A 595 -43.17 4.01 -37.07
CA PHE A 595 -44.62 3.92 -37.37
C PHE A 595 -45.46 5.22 -37.20
N HIS A 596 -44.86 6.41 -37.25
CA HIS A 596 -45.57 7.69 -37.11
C HIS A 596 -45.92 8.36 -38.45
N GLU A 597 -45.80 7.66 -39.58
CA GLU A 597 -46.26 8.16 -40.89
C GLU A 597 -47.62 7.55 -41.35
N MET A 598 -48.49 7.17 -40.42
CA MET A 598 -49.92 6.93 -40.71
C MET A 598 -50.83 7.91 -39.98
#